data_AF-A0A933MK45-F1
#
_entry.id   AF-A0A933MK45-F1
#
_cell.length_a   1.000
_cell.length_b   1.000
_cell.length_c   1.000
_cell.angle_alpha   90.00
_cell.angle_beta   90.00
_cell.angle_gamma   90.00
#
_symmetry.space_group_name_H-M   'P 1'
#
loop_
_entity.id
_entity.type
_entity.pdbx_description
1 polymer ?
#
loop_
_entity_poly.entity_id
_entity_poly.type
_entity_poly.pdbx_seq_one_letter_code
_entity_poly.pdbx_strand_id
1 'polypeptide(L)'
;MGQNAPNPFKQLTTINYQLPQAGQVSLKIYNIAGQAVRTLVDEDKKVGSYEVVWDGKDESGQAVATGVYLYQIKAGKQGDIKKMIMLK
;
A
#
# COMPACT_ATOMS: atom_id res chain seq x y z
N MET A 1 -2.11 22.55 -33.59
CA MET A 1 -1.51 22.83 -32.26
C MET A 1 -2.47 22.36 -31.19
N GLY A 2 -2.25 21.20 -30.60
CA GLY A 2 -3.14 20.72 -29.56
C GLY A 2 -2.48 19.61 -28.79
N GLN A 3 -1.82 19.93 -27.68
CA GLN A 3 -1.32 18.94 -26.74
C GLN A 3 -1.26 19.53 -25.34
N ASN A 4 -2.16 19.06 -24.48
CA ASN A 4 -1.89 18.45 -23.18
C ASN A 4 -3.21 18.45 -22.42
N ALA A 5 -3.94 17.33 -22.50
CA ALA A 5 -4.94 17.02 -21.49
C ALA A 5 -4.19 16.85 -20.16
N PRO A 6 -4.60 17.52 -19.07
CA PRO A 6 -3.93 17.33 -17.79
C PRO A 6 -4.14 15.88 -17.36
N ASN A 7 -3.04 15.17 -17.14
CA ASN A 7 -3.02 13.82 -16.60
C ASN A 7 -3.79 13.80 -15.26
N PRO A 8 -4.99 13.21 -15.16
CA PRO A 8 -5.79 13.19 -13.94
C PRO A 8 -5.60 11.89 -13.14
N PHE A 9 -4.54 11.12 -13.41
CA PHE A 9 -4.34 9.81 -12.79
C PHE A 9 -3.81 9.94 -11.36
N LYS A 10 -4.72 10.13 -10.40
CA LYS A 10 -4.44 9.70 -9.03
C LYS A 10 -4.37 8.17 -9.04
N GLN A 11 -3.16 7.61 -9.10
CA GLN A 11 -2.97 6.17 -9.00
C GLN A 11 -3.16 5.73 -7.55
N LEU A 12 -4.41 5.48 -7.19
CA LEU A 12 -4.77 4.86 -5.93
C LEU A 12 -4.55 3.35 -6.06
N THR A 13 -3.70 2.78 -5.21
CA THR A 13 -3.54 1.34 -5.14
C THR A 13 -4.43 0.81 -4.04
N THR A 14 -5.49 0.11 -4.42
CA THR A 14 -6.41 -0.54 -3.48
C THR A 14 -5.90 -1.93 -3.14
N ILE A 15 -5.61 -2.14 -1.85
CA ILE A 15 -5.12 -3.39 -1.30
C ILE A 15 -6.26 -4.03 -0.51
N ASN A 16 -6.79 -5.13 -1.04
CA ASN A 16 -7.82 -5.92 -0.39
C ASN A 16 -7.18 -7.11 0.33
N TYR A 17 -7.56 -7.31 1.58
CA TYR A 17 -7.12 -8.46 2.37
C TYR A 17 -8.25 -9.00 3.23
N GLN A 18 -8.15 -10.29 3.54
CA GLN A 18 -9.10 -10.96 4.39
C GLN A 18 -8.37 -11.45 5.64
N LEU A 19 -8.96 -11.15 6.79
CA LEU A 19 -8.43 -11.54 8.09
C LEU A 19 -9.25 -12.74 8.59
N PRO A 20 -8.71 -13.97 8.55
CA PRO A 20 -9.45 -15.18 8.96
C PRO A 20 -9.62 -15.29 10.49
N GLN A 21 -8.80 -14.59 11.26
CA GLN A 21 -8.81 -14.59 12.73
C GLN A 21 -8.50 -13.19 13.26
N ALA A 22 -9.20 -12.75 14.31
CA ALA A 22 -8.92 -11.46 14.94
C ALA A 22 -7.48 -11.40 15.49
N GLY A 23 -6.84 -10.25 15.35
CA GLY A 23 -5.51 -10.01 15.87
C GLY A 23 -4.84 -8.77 15.28
N GLN A 24 -3.58 -8.58 15.64
CA GLN A 24 -2.79 -7.46 15.15
C GLN A 24 -2.52 -7.58 13.66
N VAL A 25 -2.86 -6.52 12.92
CA VAL A 25 -2.61 -6.40 11.49
C VAL A 25 -1.64 -5.24 11.25
N SER A 26 -0.56 -5.52 10.52
CA SER A 26 0.38 -4.50 10.07
C SER A 26 0.53 -4.56 8.56
N LEU A 27 0.19 -3.47 7.87
CA LEU A 27 0.34 -3.32 6.43
C LEU A 27 1.35 -2.19 6.15
N LYS A 28 2.50 -2.57 5.62
CA LYS A 28 3.63 -1.66 5.36
C LYS A 28 4.06 -1.74 3.91
N ILE A 29 4.39 -0.59 3.36
CA ILE A 29 4.93 -0.43 2.00
C ILE A 29 6.43 -0.21 2.10
N TYR A 30 7.16 -0.85 1.19
CA TYR A 30 8.59 -0.79 1.07
C TYR A 30 8.98 -0.47 -0.37
N ASN A 31 10.13 0.20 -0.53
CA ASN A 31 10.76 0.33 -1.84
C ASN A 31 11.60 -0.92 -2.18
N ILE A 32 12.17 -0.97 -3.37
CA ILE A 32 13.06 -2.08 -3.80
C ILE A 32 14.32 -2.23 -2.94
N ALA A 33 14.73 -1.17 -2.23
CA ALA A 33 15.86 -1.20 -1.29
C ALA A 33 15.47 -1.76 0.08
N GLY A 34 14.20 -2.14 0.28
CA GLY A 34 13.69 -2.67 1.55
C GLY A 34 13.42 -1.59 2.61
N GLN A 35 13.48 -0.32 2.25
CA GLN A 35 13.15 0.77 3.18
C GLN A 35 11.64 0.92 3.30
N ALA A 36 11.15 1.05 4.52
CA ALA A 36 9.75 1.35 4.78
C ALA A 36 9.41 2.75 4.24
N VAL A 37 8.43 2.80 3.35
CA VAL A 37 7.93 4.01 2.70
C VAL A 37 6.72 4.53 3.43
N ARG A 38 5.81 3.63 3.83
CA ARG A 38 4.59 3.99 4.56
C ARG A 38 3.99 2.83 5.32
N THR A 39 3.53 3.11 6.54
CA THR A 39 2.64 2.21 7.27
C THR A 39 1.19 2.61 7.00
N LEU A 40 0.39 1.70 6.45
CA LEU A 40 -1.01 1.95 6.13
C LEU A 40 -1.98 1.40 7.18
N VAL A 41 -1.58 0.31 7.84
CA VAL A 41 -2.33 -0.30 8.95
C VAL A 41 -1.32 -0.75 9.98
N ASP A 42 -1.59 -0.51 11.25
CA ASP A 42 -0.84 -1.04 12.39
C ASP A 42 -1.76 -1.06 13.62
N GLU A 43 -2.74 -1.95 13.61
CA GLU A 43 -3.78 -2.00 14.65
C GLU A 43 -4.38 -3.41 14.77
N ASP A 44 -5.02 -3.68 15.90
CA ASP A 44 -5.81 -4.90 16.10
C ASP A 44 -7.13 -4.83 15.33
N LYS A 45 -7.33 -5.80 14.43
CA LYS A 45 -8.56 -5.93 13.65
C LYS A 45 -9.28 -7.23 13.96
N LYS A 46 -10.61 -7.23 13.77
CA LYS A 46 -11.46 -8.42 13.95
C LYS A 46 -11.48 -9.26 12.68
N VAL A 47 -11.97 -10.49 12.76
CA VAL A 47 -12.19 -11.32 11.57
C VAL A 47 -13.09 -10.58 10.57
N GLY A 48 -12.71 -10.58 9.29
CA GLY A 48 -13.44 -9.85 8.25
C GLY A 48 -12.62 -9.55 7.01
N SER A 49 -13.25 -8.91 6.04
CA SER A 49 -12.59 -8.39 4.83
C SER A 49 -12.32 -6.90 4.99
N TYR A 50 -11.14 -6.47 4.58
CA TYR A 50 -10.68 -5.10 4.71
C TYR A 50 -10.12 -4.59 3.39
N GLU A 51 -10.34 -3.31 3.17
CA GLU A 51 -9.82 -2.56 2.04
C GLU A 51 -8.97 -1.41 2.55
N VAL A 52 -7.78 -1.25 1.99
CA VAL A 52 -6.86 -0.16 2.31
C VAL A 52 -6.38 0.46 1.02
N VAL A 53 -6.43 1.78 0.95
CA VAL A 53 -6.00 2.54 -0.22
C VAL A 53 -4.67 3.22 0.08
N TRP A 54 -3.69 2.98 -0.78
CA TRP A 54 -2.48 3.78 -0.82
C TRP A 54 -2.59 4.86 -1.90
N ASP A 55 -2.40 6.12 -1.51
CA ASP A 55 -2.39 7.26 -2.41
C ASP A 55 -1.02 7.60 -3.00
N GLY A 56 -0.04 6.69 -2.88
CA GLY A 56 1.27 6.88 -3.49
C GLY A 56 2.15 7.89 -2.77
N LYS A 57 1.91 8.11 -1.47
CA LYS A 57 2.72 9.00 -0.64
C LYS A 57 3.46 8.26 0.45
N ASP A 58 4.61 8.77 0.88
CA ASP A 58 5.38 8.27 2.02
C ASP A 58 4.76 8.71 3.37
N GLU A 59 5.38 8.34 4.49
CA GLU A 59 4.96 8.75 5.85
C GLU A 59 4.94 10.27 6.05
N SER A 60 5.78 11.00 5.34
CA SER A 60 5.82 12.48 5.35
C SER A 60 4.73 13.12 4.50
N GLY A 61 3.92 12.32 3.80
CA GLY A 61 2.89 12.81 2.89
C GLY A 61 3.44 13.37 1.57
N GLN A 62 4.68 13.06 1.18
CA GLN A 62 5.23 13.41 -0.12
C GLN A 62 4.96 12.31 -1.14
N ALA A 63 4.72 12.69 -2.39
CA ALA A 63 4.52 11.73 -3.46
C ALA A 63 5.81 10.97 -3.74
N VAL A 64 5.74 9.65 -3.79
CA VAL A 64 6.90 8.81 -4.11
C VAL A 64 7.15 8.78 -5.62
N ALA A 65 8.37 8.44 -6.01
CA ALA A 65 8.73 8.31 -7.43
C ALA A 65 8.05 7.09 -8.07
N THR A 66 7.82 7.15 -9.38
CA THR A 66 7.44 5.99 -10.19
C THR A 66 8.46 4.87 -10.00
N GLY A 67 8.01 3.65 -9.73
CA GLY A 67 8.91 2.53 -9.49
C GLY A 67 8.20 1.29 -8.97
N VAL A 68 8.98 0.25 -8.71
CA VAL A 68 8.47 -0.96 -8.08
C VAL A 68 8.45 -0.76 -6.56
N TYR A 69 7.33 -1.11 -5.94
CA TYR A 69 7.16 -1.10 -4.51
C TYR A 69 6.68 -2.47 -4.04
N LEU A 70 6.92 -2.79 -2.80
CA LEU A 70 6.49 -4.01 -2.16
C LEU A 70 5.54 -3.63 -1.05
N TYR A 71 4.41 -4.31 -0.89
CA TYR A 71 3.66 -4.23 0.34
C TYR A 71 3.75 -5.56 1.07
N GLN A 72 3.88 -5.47 2.39
CA GLN A 72 3.83 -6.59 3.29
C GLN A 72 2.62 -6.40 4.19
N ILE A 73 1.75 -7.40 4.21
CA ILE A 73 0.70 -7.52 5.20
C ILE A 73 1.06 -8.62 6.18
N LYS A 74 0.96 -8.33 7.47
CA LYS A 74 1.07 -9.31 8.55
C LYS A 74 -0.25 -9.33 9.30
N ALA A 75 -0.79 -10.51 9.50
CA ALA A 75 -2.04 -10.78 10.19
C ALA A 75 -1.81 -11.97 11.12
N GLY A 76 -1.50 -11.70 12.40
CA GLY A 76 -1.10 -12.73 13.35
C GLY A 76 0.17 -13.48 12.92
N LYS A 77 0.10 -14.81 12.77
CA LYS A 77 1.24 -15.67 12.35
C LYS A 77 1.43 -15.76 10.83
N GLN A 78 0.48 -15.26 10.05
CA GLN A 78 0.54 -15.30 8.59
C GLN A 78 0.95 -13.92 8.06
N GLY A 79 1.96 -13.90 7.19
CA GLY A 79 2.42 -12.70 6.51
C GLY A 79 2.51 -12.96 5.02
N ASP A 80 1.88 -12.09 4.23
CA ASP A 80 1.90 -12.13 2.78
C ASP A 80 2.69 -10.92 2.26
N ILE A 81 3.63 -11.16 1.35
CA ILE A 81 4.39 -10.09 0.69
C ILE A 81 4.03 -10.11 -0.78
N LYS A 82 3.53 -8.99 -1.28
CA LYS A 82 3.11 -8.85 -2.67
C LYS A 82 3.81 -7.66 -3.31
N LYS A 83 4.20 -7.83 -4.57
CA LYS A 83 4.85 -6.80 -5.37
C LYS A 83 3.77 -5.93 -6.03
N MET A 84 3.99 -4.62 -6.05
CA MET A 84 3.16 -3.66 -6.77
C MET A 84 4.05 -2.74 -7.61
N ILE A 85 3.53 -2.28 -8.75
CA ILE A 85 4.23 -1.32 -9.60
C ILE A 85 3.49 -0.01 -9.45
N MET A 86 4.18 1.02 -8.98
CA MET A 86 3.65 2.35 -8.92
C MET A 86 4.05 3.09 -10.18
N LEU A 87 3.06 3.50 -10.96
CA LEU A 87 3.25 4.36 -12.11
C LEU A 87 2.86 5.80 -11.71
N LYS A 88 3.30 6.80 -12.46
CA LYS A 88 2.91 8.20 -12.27
C LYS A 88 2.33 8.72 -13.57
#